data_AF-A0A0F9CBF6-F1
#
_entry.id   AF-A0A0F9CBF6-F1
#
_cell.length_a   1.000
_cell.length_b   1.000
_cell.length_c   1.000
_cell.angle_alpha   90.00
_cell.angle_beta   90.00
_cell.angle_gamma   90.00
#
_symmetry.space_group_name_H-M   'P 1'
#
loop_
_entity.id
_entity.type
_entity.pdbx_description
1 polymer ?
#
loop_
_entity_poly.entity_id
_entity_poly.type
_entity_poly.pdbx_seq_one_letter_code
_entity_poly.pdbx_strand_id
1 'polypeptide(L)'
;MTDDIVAVYSYIDPNTQKEIARKVRKDPKAFVWEGKEVNEKELPLYNAHKLVNYPLDKVILFVEGEKSADALEKLGILAVCLPGGAAAKPTQEQLKVLHKRRVAIWPDKGQAGRMLMRRILERLRPIAHQLYVIYPDSVPHKGDAYDWIQQSGTARELVRELEKNPRHILVEKQLNIVNLHDIEPKEIEWLWPGYLPLGMLVMLEGKKGVGKSWMTLQLASMVSVGNIDVPGTIMGNKGAGKVLMLCHEDLIDEVIVPRLKAMGANLNNIEIIDNTIDNESGEEQWFDLYEDIGALEDKLTEDDYKLLIIDPINNYINAGLDTYRDSHIRSVLSPLAAMAQRTSVCILGIRHFKKSQEGSMLDWGIGSIAYGGLLFLGVMLGLYFLNLIPPSLMATP
;
A
#
# COMPACT_ATOMS: atom_id res chain seq x y z
N MET A 1 40.37 11.67 -23.33
CA MET A 1 39.38 10.58 -23.37
C MET A 1 38.16 11.20 -24.02
N THR A 2 37.83 10.78 -25.24
CA THR A 2 36.72 11.34 -26.01
C THR A 2 35.41 10.90 -25.39
N ASP A 3 34.54 11.85 -25.03
CA ASP A 3 33.13 11.62 -24.67
C ASP A 3 32.36 11.14 -25.91
N ASP A 4 32.64 9.91 -26.35
CA ASP A 4 32.02 9.39 -27.57
C ASP A 4 30.53 9.13 -27.34
N ILE A 5 29.70 9.65 -28.25
CA ILE A 5 28.26 9.49 -28.22
C ILE A 5 27.92 8.05 -28.63
N VAL A 6 27.28 7.32 -27.72
CA VAL A 6 26.88 5.92 -27.90
C VAL A 6 25.47 5.79 -28.49
N ALA A 7 24.55 6.66 -28.07
CA ALA A 7 23.17 6.67 -28.56
C ALA A 7 22.52 8.05 -28.32
N VAL A 8 21.50 8.36 -29.11
CA VAL A 8 20.68 9.58 -28.97
C VAL A 8 19.20 9.18 -29.03
N TYR A 9 18.43 9.59 -28.02
CA TYR A 9 17.00 9.28 -27.90
C TYR A 9 16.19 10.56 -27.98
N SER A 10 15.41 10.71 -29.05
CA SER A 10 14.56 11.87 -29.30
C SER A 10 13.18 11.71 -28.64
N TYR A 11 12.82 12.65 -27.78
CA TYR A 11 11.48 12.76 -27.22
C TYR A 11 10.64 13.67 -28.12
N ILE A 12 9.53 13.14 -28.61
CA ILE A 12 8.65 13.79 -29.58
C ILE A 12 7.27 13.93 -28.95
N ASP A 13 6.71 15.13 -29.04
CA ASP A 13 5.37 15.41 -28.56
C ASP A 13 4.33 14.66 -29.41
N PRO A 14 3.44 13.84 -28.80
CA PRO A 14 2.51 13.01 -29.56
C PRO A 14 1.48 13.80 -30.38
N ASN A 15 1.16 15.02 -29.98
CA ASN A 15 0.14 15.84 -30.62
C ASN A 15 0.72 16.67 -31.77
N THR A 16 1.89 17.27 -31.55
CA THR A 16 2.52 18.18 -32.51
C THR A 16 3.53 17.50 -33.42
N GLN A 17 3.96 16.29 -33.09
CA GLN A 17 5.00 15.52 -33.80
C GLN A 17 6.35 16.27 -33.88
N LYS A 18 6.58 17.24 -32.99
CA LYS A 18 7.83 17.98 -32.88
C LYS A 18 8.72 17.38 -31.80
N GLU A 19 10.01 17.35 -32.07
CA GLU A 19 11.00 16.99 -31.08
C GLU A 19 11.09 18.08 -30.01
N ILE A 20 11.04 17.67 -28.75
CA ILE A 20 11.02 18.56 -27.58
C ILE A 20 12.29 18.45 -26.74
N ALA A 21 12.93 17.29 -26.72
CA ALA A 21 14.17 17.04 -25.99
C ALA A 21 14.93 15.86 -26.62
N ARG A 22 16.25 15.84 -26.43
CA ARG A 22 17.10 14.68 -26.75
C ARG A 22 17.85 14.21 -25.53
N LYS A 23 17.92 12.91 -25.35
CA LYS A 23 18.75 12.27 -24.34
C LYS A 23 19.94 11.61 -25.01
N VAL A 24 21.13 12.10 -24.72
CA VAL A 24 22.38 11.61 -25.29
C VAL A 24 23.05 10.69 -24.28
N ARG A 25 23.36 9.46 -24.70
CA ARG A 25 24.14 8.49 -23.93
C ARG A 25 25.61 8.57 -24.37
N LYS A 26 26.51 8.78 -23.41
CA LYS A 26 27.97 8.81 -23.57
C LYS A 26 28.65 7.63 -22.87
N ASP A 27 29.88 7.32 -23.24
CA ASP A 27 30.74 6.34 -22.55
C ASP A 27 31.56 7.00 -21.42
N PRO A 28 31.77 6.38 -20.24
CA PRO A 28 31.24 5.10 -19.75
C PRO A 28 29.90 5.28 -19.01
N LYS A 29 28.79 5.23 -19.76
CA LYS A 29 27.39 5.22 -19.28
C LYS A 29 26.93 6.51 -18.57
N ALA A 30 27.26 7.67 -19.13
CA ALA A 30 26.67 8.96 -18.74
C ALA A 30 25.47 9.33 -19.63
N PHE A 31 24.48 10.03 -19.07
CA PHE A 31 23.33 10.55 -19.82
C PHE A 31 23.28 12.07 -19.70
N VAL A 32 23.09 12.75 -20.82
CA VAL A 32 22.98 14.20 -20.89
C VAL A 32 21.73 14.57 -21.69
N TRP A 33 20.95 15.50 -21.16
CA TRP A 33 19.82 16.07 -21.88
C TRP A 33 20.28 17.25 -22.75
N GLU A 34 19.91 17.24 -24.02
CA GLU A 34 20.07 18.35 -24.95
C GLU A 34 18.70 18.98 -25.22
N GLY A 35 18.57 20.28 -24.94
CA GLY A 35 17.31 21.04 -25.07
C GLY A 35 17.18 22.15 -24.01
N LYS A 36 16.04 22.86 -24.03
CA LYS A 36 15.65 23.77 -22.92
C LYS A 36 15.47 22.98 -21.63
N GLU A 37 15.57 23.62 -20.46
CA GLU A 37 15.40 23.03 -19.12
C GLU A 37 14.42 21.86 -19.10
N VAL A 38 14.96 20.64 -19.12
CA VAL A 38 14.17 19.41 -19.29
C VAL A 38 13.66 18.97 -17.92
N ASN A 39 12.34 19.01 -17.74
CA ASN A 39 11.68 18.33 -16.64
C ASN A 39 11.17 16.96 -17.08
N GLU A 40 11.83 15.88 -16.62
CA GLU A 40 11.48 14.51 -17.01
C GLU A 40 10.03 14.11 -16.69
N LYS A 41 9.37 14.78 -15.73
CA LYS A 41 7.96 14.52 -15.39
C LYS A 41 6.98 15.10 -16.40
N GLU A 42 7.41 16.10 -17.16
CA GLU A 42 6.62 16.80 -18.17
C GLU A 42 6.83 16.23 -19.58
N LEU A 43 7.93 15.50 -19.79
CA LEU A 43 8.15 14.79 -21.05
C LEU A 43 7.15 13.64 -21.25
N PRO A 44 6.69 13.38 -22.49
CA PRO A 44 5.88 12.22 -22.82
C PRO A 44 6.71 10.93 -22.68
N LEU A 45 6.02 9.78 -22.75
CA LEU A 45 6.73 8.50 -22.86
C LEU A 45 7.58 8.50 -24.14
N TYR A 46 8.75 7.86 -24.07
CA TYR A 46 9.53 7.58 -25.26
C TYR A 46 8.66 6.77 -26.25
N ASN A 47 8.75 7.07 -27.54
CA ASN A 47 7.90 6.52 -28.60
C ASN A 47 6.38 6.79 -28.50
N ALA A 48 5.89 7.62 -27.58
CA ALA A 48 4.46 7.92 -27.45
C ALA A 48 3.84 8.49 -28.74
N HIS A 49 4.58 9.29 -29.51
CA HIS A 49 4.13 9.87 -30.77
C HIS A 49 3.73 8.84 -31.84
N LYS A 50 4.23 7.61 -31.75
CA LYS A 50 3.90 6.51 -32.67
C LYS A 50 2.55 5.86 -32.34
N LEU A 51 2.01 6.07 -31.13
CA LEU A 51 0.73 5.51 -30.69
C LEU A 51 -0.46 6.01 -31.51
N VAL A 52 -0.36 7.22 -32.08
CA VAL A 52 -1.42 7.85 -32.90
C VAL A 52 -1.81 6.95 -34.08
N ASN A 53 -0.84 6.28 -34.70
CA ASN A 53 -1.05 5.40 -35.85
C ASN A 53 -0.97 3.91 -35.50
N TYR A 54 -0.86 3.57 -34.21
CA TYR A 54 -0.70 2.17 -33.80
C TYR A 54 -2.08 1.52 -33.57
N PRO A 55 -2.40 0.37 -34.22
CA PRO A 55 -3.72 -0.27 -34.13
C PRO A 55 -4.15 -0.56 -32.69
N LEU A 56 -5.41 -0.27 -32.33
CA LEU A 56 -5.94 -0.37 -30.95
C LEU A 56 -5.90 -1.79 -30.37
N ASP A 57 -6.03 -2.79 -31.23
CA ASP A 57 -6.03 -4.22 -30.91
C ASP A 57 -4.63 -4.79 -30.70
N LYS A 58 -3.57 -4.07 -31.09
CA LYS A 58 -2.18 -4.50 -30.88
C LYS A 58 -1.67 -4.15 -29.48
N VAL A 59 -0.90 -5.09 -28.94
CA VAL A 59 -0.21 -4.93 -27.66
C VAL A 59 0.94 -3.94 -27.81
N ILE A 60 1.10 -3.07 -26.81
CA ILE A 60 2.24 -2.16 -26.63
C ILE A 60 3.07 -2.69 -25.46
N LEU A 61 4.40 -2.73 -25.62
CA LEU A 61 5.28 -3.10 -24.53
C LEU A 61 5.69 -1.88 -23.71
N PHE A 62 5.65 -2.00 -22.39
CA PHE A 62 6.22 -1.02 -21.47
C PHE A 62 7.52 -1.60 -20.91
N VAL A 63 8.64 -0.99 -21.27
CA VAL A 63 10.00 -1.39 -20.86
C VAL A 63 10.65 -0.31 -20.01
N GLU A 64 11.76 -0.63 -19.35
CA GLU A 64 12.43 0.31 -18.43
C GLU A 64 13.12 1.47 -19.14
N GLY A 65 13.76 1.23 -20.29
CA GLY A 65 14.64 2.21 -20.94
C GLY A 65 14.60 2.21 -22.47
N GLU A 66 15.11 3.31 -23.03
CA GLU A 66 15.01 3.63 -24.46
C GLU A 66 15.75 2.60 -25.34
N LYS A 67 16.90 2.10 -24.88
CA LYS A 67 17.67 1.04 -25.57
C LYS A 67 16.84 -0.23 -25.80
N SER A 68 16.08 -0.65 -24.79
CA SER A 68 15.19 -1.80 -24.87
C SER A 68 13.99 -1.51 -25.79
N ALA A 69 13.46 -0.29 -25.74
CA ALA A 69 12.36 0.13 -26.60
C ALA A 69 12.75 0.10 -28.09
N ASP A 70 13.92 0.65 -28.44
CA ASP A 70 14.45 0.64 -29.81
C ASP A 70 14.71 -0.78 -30.34
N ALA A 71 15.18 -1.69 -29.48
CA ALA A 71 15.44 -3.06 -29.89
C ALA A 71 14.14 -3.82 -30.20
N LEU A 72 13.09 -3.63 -29.39
CA LEU A 72 11.77 -4.19 -29.67
C LEU A 72 11.13 -3.59 -30.92
N GLU A 73 11.35 -2.30 -31.15
CA GLU A 73 10.85 -1.63 -32.34
C GLU A 73 11.48 -2.20 -33.63
N LYS A 74 12.76 -2.57 -33.60
CA LYS A 74 13.41 -3.27 -34.73
C LYS A 74 12.78 -4.63 -35.04
N LEU A 75 12.07 -5.22 -34.08
CA LEU A 75 11.28 -6.45 -34.27
C LEU A 75 9.83 -6.18 -34.70
N GLY A 76 9.47 -4.91 -34.96
CA GLY A 76 8.13 -4.49 -35.38
C GLY A 76 7.12 -4.38 -34.24
N ILE A 77 7.58 -4.33 -32.99
CA ILE A 77 6.73 -4.27 -31.80
C ILE A 77 6.92 -2.92 -31.13
N LEU A 78 5.84 -2.16 -31.00
CA LEU A 78 5.93 -0.83 -30.39
C LEU A 78 6.16 -0.97 -28.88
N ALA A 79 7.26 -0.37 -28.42
CA ALA A 79 7.62 -0.30 -27.02
C ALA A 79 7.80 1.16 -26.57
N VAL A 80 7.38 1.45 -25.34
CA VAL A 80 7.46 2.76 -24.69
C VAL A 80 8.18 2.64 -23.35
N CYS A 81 8.79 3.73 -22.88
CA CYS A 81 9.41 3.82 -21.56
C CYS A 81 9.33 5.24 -20.99
N LEU A 82 9.66 5.38 -19.70
CA LEU A 82 9.76 6.68 -19.04
C LEU A 82 11.15 7.32 -19.28
N PRO A 83 11.22 8.66 -19.28
CA PRO A 83 12.48 9.39 -19.46
C PRO A 83 13.50 9.19 -18.33
N GLY A 84 13.06 8.94 -17.10
CA GLY A 84 13.94 8.83 -15.92
C GLY A 84 14.46 7.42 -15.60
N GLY A 85 14.23 6.43 -16.46
CA GLY A 85 14.64 5.03 -16.19
C GLY A 85 14.04 4.46 -14.89
N ALA A 86 14.77 3.54 -14.23
CA ALA A 86 14.32 2.84 -13.01
C ALA A 86 13.86 3.75 -11.85
N ALA A 87 14.47 4.92 -11.70
CA ALA A 87 14.16 5.86 -10.60
C ALA A 87 12.96 6.78 -10.92
N ALA A 88 12.40 6.70 -12.13
CA ALA A 88 11.31 7.55 -12.56
C ALA A 88 10.08 7.39 -11.65
N LYS A 89 9.40 8.51 -11.39
CA LYS A 89 8.09 8.51 -10.73
C LYS A 89 7.02 8.81 -11.79
N PRO A 90 6.25 7.79 -12.25
CA PRO A 90 5.27 8.00 -13.32
C PRO A 90 4.19 9.00 -12.92
N THR A 91 3.95 9.98 -13.77
CA THR A 91 2.79 10.89 -13.63
C THR A 91 1.58 10.34 -14.36
N GLN A 92 0.38 10.75 -13.94
CA GLN A 92 -0.84 10.32 -14.61
C GLN A 92 -0.94 10.88 -16.03
N GLU A 93 -0.44 12.10 -16.26
CA GLU A 93 -0.43 12.74 -17.59
C GLU A 93 0.38 11.94 -18.60
N GLN A 94 1.58 11.48 -18.20
CA GLN A 94 2.44 10.65 -19.06
C GLN A 94 1.76 9.35 -19.48
N LEU A 95 0.98 8.73 -18.58
CA LEU A 95 0.35 7.43 -18.83
C LEU A 95 -0.99 7.52 -19.56
N LYS A 96 -1.62 8.71 -19.65
CA LYS A 96 -2.91 8.90 -20.34
C LYS A 96 -2.90 8.45 -21.80
N VAL A 97 -1.75 8.54 -22.48
CA VAL A 97 -1.60 8.09 -23.87
C VAL A 97 -1.85 6.59 -24.06
N LEU A 98 -1.83 5.81 -22.98
CA LEU A 98 -2.10 4.37 -22.96
C LEU A 98 -3.56 4.02 -22.58
N HIS A 99 -4.43 5.02 -22.45
CA HIS A 99 -5.84 4.80 -22.14
C HIS A 99 -6.53 3.95 -23.21
N LYS A 100 -7.32 2.94 -22.78
CA LYS A 100 -7.99 1.93 -23.61
C LYS A 100 -7.06 1.11 -24.52
N ARG A 101 -5.75 1.07 -24.23
CA ARG A 101 -4.79 0.25 -24.98
C ARG A 101 -4.56 -1.10 -24.30
N ARG A 102 -4.08 -2.08 -25.06
CA ARG A 102 -3.52 -3.34 -24.55
C ARG A 102 -2.05 -3.11 -24.25
N VAL A 103 -1.65 -3.20 -22.97
CA VAL A 103 -0.29 -2.89 -22.52
C VAL A 103 0.30 -4.11 -21.84
N ALA A 104 1.50 -4.51 -22.24
CA ALA A 104 2.25 -5.56 -21.58
C ALA A 104 3.51 -4.97 -20.94
N ILE A 105 3.65 -5.14 -19.64
CA ILE A 105 4.76 -4.62 -18.86
C ILE A 105 5.87 -5.67 -18.83
N TRP A 106 7.09 -5.23 -19.14
CA TRP A 106 8.28 -6.06 -19.11
C TRP A 106 9.25 -5.51 -18.05
N PRO A 107 9.18 -6.01 -16.81
CA PRO A 107 10.10 -5.60 -15.75
C PRO A 107 11.52 -6.07 -16.04
N ASP A 108 12.48 -5.22 -15.72
CA ASP A 108 13.87 -5.66 -15.56
C ASP A 108 13.98 -6.57 -14.31
N LYS A 109 14.97 -7.47 -14.28
CA LYS A 109 15.23 -8.38 -13.16
C LYS A 109 15.87 -7.70 -11.93
N GLY A 110 16.09 -6.38 -11.95
CA GLY A 110 16.49 -5.60 -10.78
C GLY A 110 15.31 -5.11 -9.92
N GLN A 111 15.50 -4.95 -8.60
CA GLN A 111 14.47 -4.50 -7.66
C GLN A 111 13.90 -3.12 -8.03
N ALA A 112 14.77 -2.17 -8.42
CA ALA A 112 14.36 -0.84 -8.86
C ALA A 112 13.43 -0.88 -10.09
N GLY A 113 13.76 -1.71 -11.09
CA GLY A 113 12.92 -1.95 -12.26
C GLY A 113 11.59 -2.62 -11.90
N ARG A 114 11.59 -3.62 -11.01
CA ARG A 114 10.35 -4.24 -10.48
C ARG A 114 9.45 -3.24 -9.76
N MET A 115 10.01 -2.39 -8.90
CA MET A 115 9.27 -1.35 -8.18
C MET A 115 8.68 -0.31 -9.12
N LEU A 116 9.45 0.12 -10.12
CA LEU A 116 8.94 1.01 -11.17
C LEU A 116 7.74 0.38 -11.90
N MET A 117 7.89 -0.87 -12.33
CA MET A 117 6.82 -1.58 -13.03
C MET A 117 5.57 -1.78 -12.18
N ARG A 118 5.72 -2.02 -10.85
CA ARG A 118 4.58 -2.06 -9.92
C ARG A 118 3.84 -0.72 -9.87
N ARG A 119 4.57 0.40 -9.76
CA ARG A 119 3.98 1.75 -9.75
C ARG A 119 3.27 2.09 -11.07
N ILE A 120 3.80 1.64 -12.20
CA ILE A 120 3.17 1.78 -13.52
C ILE A 120 1.91 0.92 -13.61
N LEU A 121 2.00 -0.34 -13.16
CA LEU A 121 0.88 -1.28 -13.14
C LEU A 121 -0.31 -0.70 -12.37
N GLU A 122 -0.09 -0.18 -11.16
CA GLU A 122 -1.12 0.43 -10.32
C GLU A 122 -1.82 1.61 -11.01
N ARG A 123 -1.05 2.45 -11.72
CA ARG A 123 -1.59 3.63 -12.42
C ARG A 123 -2.25 3.30 -13.75
N LEU A 124 -1.80 2.26 -14.45
CA LEU A 124 -2.40 1.78 -15.70
C LEU A 124 -3.65 0.94 -15.46
N ARG A 125 -3.75 0.27 -14.31
CA ARG A 125 -4.89 -0.56 -13.92
C ARG A 125 -6.26 0.10 -14.14
N PRO A 126 -6.49 1.38 -13.81
CA PRO A 126 -7.78 2.03 -14.07
C PRO A 126 -8.00 2.51 -15.51
N ILE A 127 -6.98 2.58 -16.38
CA ILE A 127 -7.09 3.25 -17.69
C ILE A 127 -6.78 2.36 -18.90
N ALA A 128 -5.99 1.29 -18.75
CA ALA A 128 -5.67 0.37 -19.83
C ALA A 128 -6.88 -0.55 -20.14
N HIS A 129 -7.03 -0.98 -21.40
CA HIS A 129 -8.05 -1.96 -21.77
C HIS A 129 -7.68 -3.36 -21.29
N GLN A 130 -6.41 -3.74 -21.45
CA GLN A 130 -5.85 -5.00 -20.96
C GLN A 130 -4.42 -4.75 -20.50
N LEU A 131 -4.04 -5.39 -19.38
CA LEU A 131 -2.72 -5.24 -18.79
C LEU A 131 -2.09 -6.63 -18.57
N TYR A 132 -0.87 -6.79 -19.06
CA TYR A 132 -0.07 -8.01 -18.92
C TYR A 132 1.22 -7.71 -18.18
N VAL A 133 1.78 -8.71 -17.51
CA VAL A 133 3.17 -8.69 -17.06
C VAL A 133 3.86 -9.89 -17.68
N ILE A 134 4.97 -9.66 -18.38
CA ILE A 134 5.75 -10.72 -19.04
C ILE A 134 7.01 -10.97 -18.23
N TYR A 135 7.25 -12.24 -17.91
CA TYR A 135 8.53 -12.73 -17.39
C TYR A 135 9.04 -13.76 -18.38
N PRO A 136 9.82 -13.39 -19.40
CA PRO A 136 10.33 -14.38 -20.34
C PRO A 136 11.32 -15.30 -19.62
N ASP A 137 11.08 -16.61 -19.71
CA ASP A 137 11.87 -17.62 -19.00
C ASP A 137 13.35 -17.63 -19.43
N SER A 138 13.67 -17.08 -20.60
CA SER A 138 15.01 -17.08 -21.21
C SER A 138 15.81 -15.78 -21.05
N VAL A 139 15.39 -14.81 -20.23
CA VAL A 139 16.21 -13.61 -19.97
C VAL A 139 17.40 -13.97 -19.06
N PRO A 140 18.66 -13.67 -19.44
CA PRO A 140 19.85 -13.94 -18.62
C PRO A 140 19.78 -13.27 -17.24
N HIS A 141 20.60 -13.72 -16.29
CA HIS A 141 20.65 -13.17 -14.93
C HIS A 141 21.04 -11.68 -14.97
N LYS A 142 20.14 -10.79 -14.50
CA LYS A 142 20.21 -9.31 -14.62
C LYS A 142 20.05 -8.72 -16.04
N GLY A 143 19.46 -9.47 -16.98
CA GLY A 143 19.22 -8.97 -18.35
C GLY A 143 17.90 -8.21 -18.51
N ASP A 144 17.87 -7.30 -19.48
CA ASP A 144 16.68 -6.56 -19.90
C ASP A 144 16.09 -7.12 -21.23
N ALA A 145 15.08 -6.43 -21.78
CA ALA A 145 14.51 -6.82 -23.08
C ALA A 145 15.55 -6.74 -24.21
N TYR A 146 16.51 -5.82 -24.15
CA TYR A 146 17.60 -5.75 -25.13
C TYR A 146 18.48 -7.01 -25.07
N ASP A 147 18.88 -7.45 -23.87
CA ASP A 147 19.74 -8.62 -23.69
C ASP A 147 19.04 -9.91 -24.14
N TRP A 148 17.72 -10.01 -23.90
CA TRP A 148 16.90 -11.12 -24.40
C TRP A 148 16.89 -11.20 -25.93
N ILE A 149 16.72 -10.06 -26.61
CA ILE A 149 16.75 -9.97 -28.08
C ILE A 149 18.10 -10.40 -28.63
N GLN A 150 19.22 -10.05 -27.98
CA GLN A 150 20.55 -10.41 -28.46
C GLN A 150 20.84 -11.92 -28.40
N GLN A 151 20.25 -12.65 -27.44
CA GLN A 151 20.55 -14.07 -27.24
C GLN A 151 19.66 -15.00 -28.06
N SER A 152 18.36 -14.71 -28.11
CA SER A 152 17.39 -15.60 -28.76
C SER A 152 16.14 -14.90 -29.27
N GLY A 153 15.82 -13.67 -28.81
CA GLY A 153 14.52 -13.07 -29.02
C GLY A 153 14.16 -12.71 -30.46
N THR A 154 13.33 -13.53 -31.10
CA THR A 154 12.60 -13.17 -32.31
C THR A 154 11.21 -12.62 -32.00
N ALA A 155 10.63 -11.85 -32.93
CA ALA A 155 9.24 -11.39 -32.81
C ALA A 155 8.25 -12.57 -32.63
N ARG A 156 8.53 -13.72 -33.27
CA ARG A 156 7.71 -14.93 -33.15
C ARG A 156 7.78 -15.54 -31.75
N GLU A 157 8.96 -15.57 -31.13
CA GLU A 157 9.09 -16.07 -29.76
C GLU A 157 8.46 -15.12 -28.76
N LEU A 158 8.57 -13.80 -28.96
CA LEU A 158 7.90 -12.83 -28.11
C LEU A 158 6.37 -12.94 -28.21
N VAL A 159 5.83 -13.14 -29.41
CA VAL A 159 4.40 -13.44 -29.58
C VAL A 159 4.04 -14.75 -28.87
N ARG A 160 4.87 -15.80 -28.99
CA ARG A 160 4.64 -17.05 -28.24
C ARG A 160 4.73 -16.87 -26.73
N GLU A 161 5.63 -16.04 -26.21
CA GLU A 161 5.74 -15.75 -24.77
C GLU A 161 4.54 -14.93 -24.28
N LEU A 162 4.10 -13.93 -25.07
CA LEU A 162 2.85 -13.20 -24.86
C LEU A 162 1.62 -14.11 -24.87
N GLU A 163 1.62 -15.15 -25.71
CA GLU A 163 0.52 -16.13 -25.82
C GLU A 163 0.59 -17.23 -24.74
N LYS A 164 1.78 -17.70 -24.36
CA LYS A 164 1.99 -18.78 -23.38
C LYS A 164 1.87 -18.32 -21.94
N ASN A 165 2.38 -17.12 -21.65
CA ASN A 165 2.57 -16.64 -20.29
C ASN A 165 1.93 -15.26 -20.05
N PRO A 166 0.72 -14.95 -20.56
CA PRO A 166 0.02 -13.80 -20.05
C PRO A 166 -0.42 -14.17 -18.63
N ARG A 167 0.31 -13.72 -17.61
CA ARG A 167 -0.33 -13.39 -16.35
C ARG A 167 -1.31 -12.27 -16.68
N HIS A 168 -2.47 -12.65 -17.21
CA HIS A 168 -3.57 -11.77 -17.51
C HIS A 168 -3.92 -11.10 -16.20
N ILE A 169 -3.56 -9.83 -16.06
CA ILE A 169 -4.24 -8.95 -15.11
C ILE A 169 -5.46 -8.45 -15.88
N LEU A 170 -6.31 -9.40 -16.30
CA LEU A 170 -7.68 -9.10 -16.69
C LEU A 170 -8.41 -8.82 -15.39
N VAL A 171 -8.51 -7.54 -15.04
CA VAL A 171 -9.59 -7.14 -14.14
C VAL A 171 -10.77 -6.78 -15.04
N GLU A 172 -11.38 -7.77 -15.67
CA GLU A 172 -12.79 -7.62 -16.01
C GLU A 172 -13.50 -7.41 -14.68
N LYS A 173 -13.89 -6.16 -14.40
CA LYS A 173 -14.70 -5.87 -13.23
C LYS A 173 -16.06 -6.51 -13.44
N GLN A 174 -16.24 -7.71 -12.92
CA GLN A 174 -17.56 -8.31 -12.79
C GLN A 174 -18.24 -7.70 -11.56
N LEU A 175 -19.50 -7.30 -11.73
CA LEU A 175 -20.32 -6.89 -10.59
C LEU A 175 -20.60 -8.13 -9.75
N ASN A 176 -20.18 -8.10 -8.49
CA ASN A 176 -20.61 -9.09 -7.51
C ASN A 176 -22.03 -8.74 -7.06
N ILE A 177 -23.04 -9.21 -7.80
CA ILE A 177 -24.45 -9.03 -7.45
C ILE A 177 -24.84 -10.13 -6.49
N VAL A 178 -25.07 -9.78 -5.23
CA VAL A 178 -25.53 -10.72 -4.19
C VAL A 178 -27.03 -10.53 -3.98
N ASN A 179 -27.81 -11.61 -4.06
CA ASN A 179 -29.22 -11.60 -3.71
C ASN A 179 -29.36 -11.70 -2.18
N LEU A 180 -29.98 -10.69 -1.57
CA LEU A 180 -30.14 -10.64 -0.10
C LEU A 180 -31.00 -11.79 0.45
N HIS A 181 -31.86 -12.41 -0.37
CA HIS A 181 -32.63 -13.59 0.02
C HIS A 181 -31.74 -14.81 0.33
N ASP A 182 -30.58 -14.88 -0.32
CA ASP A 182 -29.66 -16.02 -0.21
C ASP A 182 -28.61 -15.82 0.88
N ILE A 183 -28.70 -14.72 1.65
CA ILE A 183 -27.80 -14.41 2.76
C ILE A 183 -28.44 -14.83 4.08
N GLU A 184 -27.86 -15.83 4.74
CA GLU A 184 -28.18 -16.13 6.13
C GLU A 184 -27.62 -15.04 7.06
N PRO A 185 -28.44 -14.40 7.92
CA PRO A 185 -27.95 -13.47 8.91
C PRO A 185 -26.97 -14.16 9.87
N LYS A 186 -25.77 -13.57 10.04
CA LYS A 186 -24.78 -14.02 11.02
C LYS A 186 -24.82 -13.10 12.24
N GLU A 187 -24.73 -13.68 13.44
CA GLU A 187 -24.51 -12.91 14.65
C GLU A 187 -23.11 -12.29 14.63
N ILE A 188 -23.01 -11.06 15.14
CA ILE A 188 -21.71 -10.41 15.30
C ILE A 188 -20.98 -11.10 16.45
N GLU A 189 -19.81 -11.63 16.18
CA GLU A 189 -18.93 -12.11 17.23
C GLU A 189 -18.21 -10.95 17.90
N TRP A 190 -18.16 -10.96 19.23
CA TRP A 190 -17.54 -9.88 20.01
C TRP A 190 -16.34 -10.37 20.78
N LEU A 191 -15.28 -9.55 20.78
CA LEU A 191 -14.21 -9.56 21.76
C LEU A 191 -14.69 -8.91 23.07
N TRP A 192 -15.40 -7.79 22.98
CA TRP A 192 -16.08 -7.13 24.10
C TRP A 192 -17.50 -6.71 23.66
N PRO A 193 -18.60 -7.27 24.22
CA PRO A 193 -19.93 -7.06 23.67
C PRO A 193 -20.34 -5.59 23.75
N GLY A 194 -20.81 -5.06 22.62
CA GLY A 194 -21.19 -3.65 22.49
C GLY A 194 -20.02 -2.69 22.24
N TYR A 195 -18.77 -3.13 22.31
CA TYR A 195 -17.59 -2.26 22.18
C TYR A 195 -16.58 -2.72 21.12
N LEU A 196 -16.18 -3.99 21.14
CA LEU A 196 -15.13 -4.54 20.27
C LEU A 196 -15.65 -5.77 19.51
N PRO A 197 -16.31 -5.60 18.36
CA PRO A 197 -16.68 -6.70 17.47
C PRO A 197 -15.46 -7.26 16.73
N LEU A 198 -15.45 -8.57 16.52
CA LEU A 198 -14.49 -9.22 15.62
C LEU A 198 -14.80 -8.88 14.17
N GLY A 199 -13.75 -8.82 13.37
CA GLY A 199 -13.83 -8.55 11.93
C GLY A 199 -14.15 -7.10 11.54
N MET A 200 -13.96 -6.15 12.45
CA MET A 200 -14.30 -4.75 12.21
C MET A 200 -13.26 -3.78 12.75
N LEU A 201 -13.30 -2.56 12.20
CA LEU A 201 -12.50 -1.42 12.64
C LEU A 201 -13.29 -0.56 13.64
N VAL A 202 -12.69 -0.36 14.82
CA VAL A 202 -13.17 0.47 15.93
C VAL A 202 -12.17 1.60 16.17
N MET A 203 -12.67 2.81 16.43
CA MET A 203 -11.82 3.94 16.77
C MET A 203 -12.03 4.36 18.22
N LEU A 204 -10.91 4.47 18.95
CA LEU A 204 -10.86 5.04 20.29
C LEU A 204 -10.36 6.48 20.21
N GLU A 205 -11.23 7.42 20.55
CA GLU A 205 -10.95 8.84 20.40
C GLU A 205 -10.97 9.57 21.74
N GLY A 206 -10.04 10.51 21.89
CA GLY A 206 -9.97 11.30 23.12
C GLY A 206 -8.79 12.26 23.13
N LYS A 207 -8.83 13.22 24.06
CA LYS A 207 -7.74 14.18 24.26
C LYS A 207 -6.42 13.47 24.57
N LYS A 208 -5.28 14.11 24.27
CA LYS A 208 -3.98 13.59 24.71
C LYS A 208 -3.94 13.54 26.25
N GLY A 209 -3.37 12.48 26.81
CA GLY A 209 -3.21 12.30 28.25
C GLY A 209 -4.40 11.71 29.03
N VAL A 210 -5.49 11.29 28.37
CA VAL A 210 -6.68 10.72 29.06
C VAL A 210 -6.59 9.21 29.33
N GLY A 211 -5.42 8.60 29.15
CA GLY A 211 -5.19 7.17 29.42
C GLY A 211 -5.59 6.20 28.31
N LYS A 212 -5.72 6.65 27.05
CA LYS A 212 -6.04 5.76 25.90
C LYS A 212 -5.03 4.61 25.76
N SER A 213 -3.74 4.93 25.76
CA SER A 213 -2.66 3.95 25.64
C SER A 213 -2.60 3.00 26.84
N TRP A 214 -2.99 3.45 28.04
CA TRP A 214 -3.13 2.56 29.19
C TRP A 214 -4.29 1.58 29.01
N MET A 215 -5.44 2.07 28.54
CA MET A 215 -6.61 1.23 28.26
C MET A 215 -6.32 0.19 27.17
N THR A 216 -5.59 0.56 26.12
CA THR A 216 -5.24 -0.37 25.03
C THR A 216 -4.29 -1.46 25.52
N LEU A 217 -3.32 -1.15 26.37
CA LEU A 217 -2.48 -2.15 27.05
C LEU A 217 -3.28 -3.07 27.98
N GLN A 218 -4.26 -2.52 28.72
CA GLN A 218 -5.13 -3.32 29.58
C GLN A 218 -5.99 -4.28 28.75
N LEU A 219 -6.53 -3.84 27.61
CA LEU A 219 -7.25 -4.69 26.68
C LEU A 219 -6.35 -5.77 26.09
N ALA A 220 -5.12 -5.41 25.67
CA ALA A 220 -4.14 -6.38 25.19
C ALA A 220 -3.86 -7.47 26.24
N SER A 221 -3.68 -7.08 27.51
CA SER A 221 -3.51 -8.02 28.62
C SER A 221 -4.69 -8.98 28.74
N MET A 222 -5.92 -8.46 28.83
CA MET A 222 -7.14 -9.26 28.98
C MET A 222 -7.34 -10.27 27.84
N VAL A 223 -7.10 -9.84 26.59
CA VAL A 223 -7.19 -10.70 25.40
C VAL A 223 -6.12 -11.78 25.41
N SER A 224 -4.88 -11.42 25.78
CA SER A 224 -3.75 -12.35 25.81
C SER A 224 -3.94 -13.53 26.75
N VAL A 225 -4.72 -13.36 27.83
CA VAL A 225 -5.04 -14.40 28.82
C VAL A 225 -6.43 -15.02 28.63
N GLY A 226 -7.27 -14.45 27.77
CA GLY A 226 -8.64 -14.90 27.53
C GLY A 226 -9.63 -14.53 28.62
N ASN A 227 -9.30 -13.55 29.46
CA ASN A 227 -10.13 -13.09 30.56
C ASN A 227 -10.53 -11.62 30.35
N ILE A 228 -11.60 -11.42 29.59
CA ILE A 228 -12.22 -10.10 29.43
C ILE A 228 -13.30 -9.98 30.51
N ASP A 229 -12.85 -9.72 31.73
CA ASP A 229 -13.72 -9.45 32.88
C ASP A 229 -13.86 -7.93 33.04
N VAL A 230 -14.89 -7.38 32.40
CA VAL A 230 -15.22 -5.95 32.46
C VAL A 230 -16.53 -5.78 33.24
N PRO A 231 -16.60 -4.87 34.24
CA PRO A 231 -17.79 -4.70 35.07
C PRO A 231 -19.06 -4.52 34.24
N GLY A 232 -20.07 -5.36 34.50
CA GLY A 232 -21.34 -5.36 33.77
C GLY A 232 -21.41 -6.33 32.58
N THR A 233 -20.36 -7.12 32.33
CA THR A 233 -20.39 -8.20 31.33
C THR A 233 -20.21 -9.57 32.00
N ILE A 234 -21.10 -10.52 31.70
CA ILE A 234 -20.90 -11.93 32.01
C ILE A 234 -20.29 -12.56 30.75
N MET A 235 -18.97 -12.52 30.63
CA MET A 235 -18.27 -13.23 29.56
C MET A 235 -17.91 -14.63 30.03
N GLY A 236 -18.36 -15.64 29.27
CA GLY A 236 -17.73 -16.95 29.28
C GLY A 236 -16.34 -16.85 28.64
N ASN A 237 -15.39 -17.64 29.13
CA ASN A 237 -14.02 -17.72 28.61
C ASN A 237 -14.03 -18.00 27.09
N LYS A 238 -13.70 -17.00 26.26
CA LYS A 238 -13.53 -17.15 24.79
C LYS A 238 -12.14 -17.67 24.38
N GLY A 239 -11.38 -18.17 25.35
CA GLY A 239 -9.99 -18.56 25.18
C GLY A 239 -9.05 -17.37 24.99
N ALA A 240 -7.79 -17.54 25.37
CA ALA A 240 -6.74 -16.59 25.04
C ALA A 240 -6.66 -16.36 23.52
N GLY A 241 -6.19 -15.20 23.09
CA GLY A 241 -5.92 -14.90 21.68
C GLY A 241 -4.69 -14.03 21.53
N LYS A 242 -4.11 -14.01 20.33
CA LYS A 242 -2.95 -13.15 20.05
C LYS A 242 -3.38 -11.70 19.83
N VAL A 243 -2.52 -10.78 20.25
CA VAL A 243 -2.66 -9.35 20.07
C VAL A 243 -1.45 -8.85 19.28
N LEU A 244 -1.72 -8.12 18.20
CA LEU A 244 -0.71 -7.42 17.43
C LEU A 244 -0.80 -5.93 17.73
N MET A 245 0.34 -5.28 17.90
CA MET A 245 0.41 -3.88 18.28
C MET A 245 1.31 -3.08 17.33
N LEU A 246 0.83 -1.90 16.96
CA LEU A 246 1.57 -0.82 16.31
C LEU A 246 1.60 0.34 17.30
N CYS A 247 2.64 0.39 18.12
CA CYS A 247 2.84 1.43 19.13
C CYS A 247 4.27 1.96 19.05
N HIS A 248 4.42 3.25 18.73
CA HIS A 248 5.74 3.87 18.57
C HIS A 248 5.94 5.12 19.43
N GLU A 249 4.99 5.46 20.32
CA GLU A 249 5.13 6.61 21.22
C GLU A 249 5.92 6.28 22.50
N ASP A 250 5.87 5.04 22.97
CA ASP A 250 6.47 4.58 24.23
C ASP A 250 7.57 3.53 23.96
N LEU A 251 8.63 3.53 24.77
CA LEU A 251 9.71 2.53 24.68
C LEU A 251 9.20 1.12 25.05
N ILE A 252 9.54 0.13 24.22
CA ILE A 252 9.00 -1.23 24.37
C ILE A 252 9.46 -1.88 25.69
N ASP A 253 10.74 -1.83 25.97
CA ASP A 253 11.39 -2.50 27.11
C ASP A 253 11.26 -1.73 28.43
N GLU A 254 11.26 -0.40 28.37
CA GLU A 254 11.16 0.46 29.56
C GLU A 254 9.71 0.76 29.99
N VAL A 255 8.75 0.76 29.06
CA VAL A 255 7.38 1.22 29.33
C VAL A 255 6.35 0.14 29.04
N ILE A 256 6.32 -0.41 27.81
CA ILE A 256 5.24 -1.31 27.38
C ILE A 256 5.33 -2.66 28.11
N VAL A 257 6.48 -3.32 28.07
CA VAL A 257 6.70 -4.64 28.69
C VAL A 257 6.49 -4.61 30.20
N PRO A 258 7.04 -3.65 30.98
CA PRO A 258 6.78 -3.57 32.42
C PRO A 258 5.30 -3.37 32.76
N ARG A 259 4.58 -2.53 31.99
CA ARG A 259 3.14 -2.31 32.18
C ARG A 259 2.33 -3.57 31.89
N LEU A 260 2.60 -4.26 30.77
CA LEU A 260 1.91 -5.51 30.42
C LEU A 260 2.15 -6.59 31.47
N LYS A 261 3.38 -6.72 31.99
CA LYS A 261 3.69 -7.64 33.11
C LYS A 261 2.90 -7.29 34.36
N ALA A 262 2.86 -6.01 34.74
CA ALA A 262 2.11 -5.54 35.90
C ALA A 262 0.59 -5.77 35.73
N MET A 263 0.08 -5.71 34.49
CA MET A 263 -1.31 -6.01 34.14
C MET A 263 -1.62 -7.51 34.03
N GLY A 264 -0.63 -8.40 34.29
CA GLY A 264 -0.80 -9.85 34.24
C GLY A 264 -0.90 -10.44 32.83
N ALA A 265 -0.39 -9.75 31.81
CA ALA A 265 -0.48 -10.18 30.42
C ALA A 265 0.34 -11.45 30.14
N ASN A 266 -0.17 -12.29 29.24
CA ASN A 266 0.63 -13.35 28.64
C ASN A 266 1.41 -12.80 27.44
N LEU A 267 2.68 -12.45 27.68
CA LEU A 267 3.53 -11.85 26.64
C LEU A 267 3.77 -12.77 25.42
N ASN A 268 3.62 -14.09 25.54
CA ASN A 268 3.74 -14.99 24.39
C ASN A 268 2.61 -14.80 23.37
N ASN A 269 1.53 -14.12 23.77
CA ASN A 269 0.38 -13.82 22.93
C ASN A 269 0.34 -12.33 22.54
N ILE A 270 1.40 -11.56 22.76
CA ILE A 270 1.45 -10.14 22.40
C ILE A 270 2.70 -9.88 21.55
N GLU A 271 2.50 -9.38 20.34
CA GLU A 271 3.57 -9.05 19.40
C GLU A 271 3.47 -7.58 18.98
N ILE A 272 4.60 -6.93 18.73
CA ILE A 272 4.69 -5.54 18.27
C ILE A 272 5.38 -5.52 16.91
N ILE A 273 4.83 -4.77 15.96
CA ILE A 273 5.53 -4.37 14.74
C ILE A 273 6.29 -3.09 15.05
N ASP A 274 7.61 -3.19 15.12
CA ASP A 274 8.50 -2.05 15.34
C ASP A 274 8.89 -1.40 14.01
N ASN A 275 9.32 -2.22 13.06
CA ASN A 275 9.77 -1.84 11.72
C ASN A 275 9.37 -2.90 10.68
N THR A 276 9.54 -2.57 9.40
CA THR A 276 9.58 -3.56 8.31
C THR A 276 11.02 -3.81 7.92
N ILE A 277 11.37 -5.04 7.53
CA ILE A 277 12.70 -5.38 7.02
C ILE A 277 12.56 -5.74 5.55
N ASP A 278 13.30 -5.05 4.70
CA ASP A 278 13.38 -5.43 3.29
C ASP A 278 14.16 -6.75 3.16
N ASN A 279 13.51 -7.80 2.67
CA ASN A 279 14.10 -9.14 2.57
C ASN A 279 15.28 -9.22 1.58
N GLU A 280 15.47 -8.24 0.68
CA GLU A 280 16.57 -8.18 -0.27
C GLU A 280 17.74 -7.31 0.24
N SER A 281 17.46 -6.14 0.83
CA SER A 281 18.52 -5.24 1.33
C SER A 281 18.91 -5.49 2.80
N GLY A 282 18.02 -6.11 3.58
CA GLY A 282 18.13 -6.22 5.03
C GLY A 282 17.96 -4.87 5.76
N GLU A 283 17.56 -3.81 5.05
CA GLU A 283 17.36 -2.50 5.65
C GLU A 283 16.03 -2.41 6.38
N GLU A 284 16.06 -1.75 7.53
CA GLU A 284 14.88 -1.43 8.32
C GLU A 284 14.16 -0.22 7.72
N GLN A 285 12.85 -0.35 7.54
CA GLN A 285 11.95 0.68 7.04
C GLN A 285 10.82 0.92 8.02
N TRP A 286 10.22 2.10 7.93
CA TRP A 286 9.04 2.44 8.72
C TRP A 286 7.82 1.70 8.17
N PHE A 287 7.00 1.14 9.06
CA PHE A 287 5.75 0.49 8.69
C PHE A 287 4.71 1.51 8.22
N ASP A 288 4.16 1.34 7.02
CA ASP A 288 3.11 2.21 6.47
C ASP A 288 1.83 1.40 6.15
N LEU A 289 0.70 1.83 6.71
CA LEU A 289 -0.58 1.13 6.57
C LEU A 289 -1.10 1.07 5.12
N TYR A 290 -0.66 1.97 4.23
CA TYR A 290 -1.06 1.94 2.83
C TYR A 290 -0.15 1.02 2.01
N GLU A 291 1.16 1.03 2.25
CA GLU A 291 2.13 0.24 1.50
C GLU A 291 2.20 -1.22 1.98
N ASP A 292 2.07 -1.45 3.29
CA ASP A 292 2.36 -2.74 3.94
C ASP A 292 1.12 -3.54 4.35
N ILE A 293 -0.09 -3.09 3.99
CA ILE A 293 -1.34 -3.76 4.41
C ILE A 293 -1.41 -5.24 4.01
N GLY A 294 -0.79 -5.62 2.89
CA GLY A 294 -0.72 -7.01 2.45
C GLY A 294 0.09 -7.87 3.42
N ALA A 295 1.26 -7.40 3.83
CA ALA A 295 2.12 -8.11 4.78
C ALA A 295 1.46 -8.19 6.18
N LEU A 296 0.75 -7.13 6.57
CA LEU A 296 -0.05 -7.12 7.79
C LEU A 296 -1.19 -8.15 7.74
N GLU A 297 -1.90 -8.23 6.62
CA GLU A 297 -2.97 -9.23 6.43
C GLU A 297 -2.41 -10.65 6.51
N ASP A 298 -1.30 -10.93 5.82
CA ASP A 298 -0.63 -12.23 5.86
C ASP A 298 -0.29 -12.61 7.31
N LYS A 299 0.36 -11.71 8.06
CA LYS A 299 0.70 -11.91 9.47
C LYS A 299 -0.52 -12.20 10.36
N LEU A 300 -1.61 -11.46 10.15
CA LEU A 300 -2.84 -11.66 10.92
C LEU A 300 -3.55 -12.99 10.59
N THR A 301 -3.27 -13.59 9.43
CA THR A 301 -3.80 -14.90 9.04
C THR A 301 -2.95 -16.10 9.48
N GLU A 302 -1.69 -15.87 9.88
CA GLU A 302 -0.77 -16.95 10.29
C GLU A 302 -1.16 -17.61 11.62
N ASP A 303 -1.76 -16.85 12.53
CA ASP A 303 -2.10 -17.28 13.89
C ASP A 303 -3.49 -16.76 14.33
N ASP A 304 -3.98 -17.22 15.48
CA ASP A 304 -5.25 -16.80 16.09
C ASP A 304 -5.16 -15.39 16.72
N TYR A 305 -4.90 -14.37 15.89
CA TYR A 305 -5.00 -12.97 16.30
C TYR A 305 -6.47 -12.59 16.48
N LYS A 306 -6.77 -11.94 17.61
CA LYS A 306 -8.12 -11.44 17.92
C LYS A 306 -8.19 -9.93 17.95
N LEU A 307 -7.05 -9.26 18.17
CA LEU A 307 -6.97 -7.81 18.30
C LEU A 307 -5.71 -7.25 17.63
N LEU A 308 -5.89 -6.23 16.79
CA LEU A 308 -4.84 -5.35 16.30
C LEU A 308 -5.02 -3.96 16.92
N ILE A 309 -4.01 -3.45 17.63
CA ILE A 309 -4.00 -2.10 18.22
C ILE A 309 -3.09 -1.20 17.39
N ILE A 310 -3.57 0.00 17.04
CA ILE A 310 -2.78 1.00 16.30
C ILE A 310 -2.80 2.33 17.06
N ASP A 311 -1.72 2.62 17.79
CA ASP A 311 -1.65 3.77 18.72
C ASP A 311 -0.45 4.70 18.46
N PRO A 312 -0.68 5.93 17.97
CA PRO A 312 -1.87 6.42 17.27
C PRO A 312 -1.86 6.04 15.79
N ILE A 313 -3.04 5.86 15.19
CA ILE A 313 -3.18 5.44 13.78
C ILE A 313 -2.50 6.41 12.80
N ASN A 314 -2.46 7.70 13.13
CA ASN A 314 -1.90 8.73 12.27
C ASN A 314 -0.38 8.61 12.07
N ASN A 315 0.34 7.91 12.96
CA ASN A 315 1.79 7.73 12.83
C ASN A 315 2.16 6.72 11.73
N TYR A 316 1.19 5.95 11.25
CA TYR A 316 1.38 4.89 10.26
C TYR A 316 0.71 5.23 8.93
N ILE A 317 0.30 6.49 8.73
CA ILE A 317 -0.27 6.99 7.48
C ILE A 317 0.77 7.94 6.85
N ASN A 318 1.27 7.57 5.66
CA ASN A 318 2.29 8.28 4.89
C ASN A 318 2.26 9.82 5.01
N ALA A 319 3.43 10.44 5.23
CA ALA A 319 3.61 11.90 5.27
C ALA A 319 3.23 12.63 3.96
N GLY A 320 3.20 11.94 2.83
CA GLY A 320 2.74 12.46 1.53
C GLY A 320 1.22 12.48 1.36
N LEU A 321 0.47 11.82 2.24
CA LEU A 321 -0.98 11.89 2.30
C LEU A 321 -1.39 12.99 3.27
N ASP A 322 -2.07 14.02 2.74
CA ASP A 322 -2.72 15.03 3.56
C ASP A 322 -3.80 14.39 4.46
N THR A 323 -3.47 14.13 5.73
CA THR A 323 -4.36 13.55 6.75
C THR A 323 -5.55 14.45 7.11
N TYR A 324 -5.64 15.65 6.52
CA TYR A 324 -6.80 16.54 6.63
C TYR A 324 -7.75 16.42 5.44
N ARG A 325 -7.39 15.66 4.40
CA ARG A 325 -8.27 15.34 3.28
C ARG A 325 -8.97 14.01 3.51
N ASP A 326 -10.30 14.09 3.59
CA ASP A 326 -11.17 12.94 3.80
C ASP A 326 -10.95 11.80 2.78
N SER A 327 -10.57 12.12 1.54
CA SER A 327 -10.29 11.11 0.50
C SER A 327 -9.03 10.28 0.78
N HIS A 328 -7.99 10.88 1.37
CA HIS A 328 -6.73 10.21 1.67
C HIS A 328 -6.84 9.29 2.89
N ILE A 329 -7.59 9.72 3.90
CA ILE A 329 -7.91 8.88 5.05
C ILE A 329 -8.70 7.66 4.58
N ARG A 330 -9.73 7.85 3.75
CA ARG A 330 -10.55 6.74 3.24
C ARG A 330 -9.75 5.73 2.43
N SER A 331 -8.71 6.16 1.71
CA SER A 331 -7.83 5.24 0.99
C SER A 331 -7.00 4.33 1.90
N VAL A 332 -6.84 4.64 3.19
CA VAL A 332 -6.19 3.76 4.17
C VAL A 332 -7.22 2.97 4.97
N LEU A 333 -8.26 3.64 5.50
CA LEU A 333 -9.24 2.97 6.37
C LEU A 333 -10.12 1.95 5.64
N SER A 334 -10.47 2.20 4.36
CA SER A 334 -11.36 1.27 3.64
C SER A 334 -10.68 -0.09 3.39
N PRO A 335 -9.43 -0.13 2.90
CA PRO A 335 -8.67 -1.38 2.87
C PRO A 335 -8.51 -2.02 4.24
N LEU A 336 -8.24 -1.24 5.30
CA LEU A 336 -8.06 -1.74 6.66
C LEU A 336 -9.34 -2.37 7.23
N ALA A 337 -10.50 -1.74 7.03
CA ALA A 337 -11.80 -2.29 7.42
C ALA A 337 -12.15 -3.56 6.63
N ALA A 338 -11.82 -3.60 5.33
CA ALA A 338 -12.01 -4.80 4.53
C ALA A 338 -11.07 -5.94 4.96
N MET A 339 -9.84 -5.63 5.36
CA MET A 339 -8.90 -6.59 5.93
C MET A 339 -9.44 -7.18 7.24
N ALA A 340 -9.95 -6.32 8.14
CA ALA A 340 -10.58 -6.78 9.38
C ALA A 340 -11.65 -7.85 9.10
N GLN A 341 -12.55 -7.59 8.15
CA GLN A 341 -13.61 -8.54 7.78
C GLN A 341 -13.07 -9.88 7.27
N ARG A 342 -11.97 -9.87 6.50
CA ARG A 342 -11.38 -11.10 5.95
C ARG A 342 -10.63 -11.90 7.01
N THR A 343 -9.93 -11.24 7.92
CA THR A 343 -9.14 -11.89 8.98
C THR A 343 -9.97 -12.21 10.23
N SER A 344 -11.18 -11.68 10.35
CA SER A 344 -12.00 -11.72 11.57
C SER A 344 -11.32 -11.08 12.80
N VAL A 345 -10.29 -10.27 12.61
CA VAL A 345 -9.59 -9.55 13.68
C VAL A 345 -10.34 -8.26 14.04
N CYS A 346 -10.48 -7.96 15.33
CA CYS A 346 -10.90 -6.62 15.76
C CYS A 346 -9.72 -5.64 15.60
N ILE A 347 -9.90 -4.56 14.85
CA ILE A 347 -8.89 -3.51 14.73
C ILE A 347 -9.30 -2.33 15.60
N LEU A 348 -8.43 -1.92 16.54
CA LEU A 348 -8.61 -0.77 17.42
C LEU A 348 -7.61 0.32 17.05
N GLY A 349 -8.06 1.34 16.33
CA GLY A 349 -7.26 2.52 15.99
C GLY A 349 -7.44 3.64 16.99
N ILE A 350 -6.33 4.29 17.40
CA ILE A 350 -6.36 5.38 18.38
C ILE A 350 -6.14 6.71 17.67
N ARG A 351 -6.96 7.71 18.01
CA ARG A 351 -6.85 9.09 17.48
C ARG A 351 -6.86 10.12 18.60
N HIS A 352 -5.98 11.12 18.48
CA HIS A 352 -5.95 12.29 19.36
C HIS A 352 -6.66 13.49 18.72
N PHE A 353 -7.51 14.17 19.48
CA PHE A 353 -8.05 15.47 19.07
C PHE A 353 -7.02 16.59 19.22
N LYS A 354 -7.07 17.59 18.33
CA LYS A 354 -6.33 18.85 18.51
C LYS A 354 -7.03 19.76 19.52
N LYS A 355 -6.23 20.60 20.19
CA LYS A 355 -6.58 21.41 21.36
C LYS A 355 -7.47 22.64 21.08
N SER A 356 -8.00 22.84 19.87
CA SER A 356 -8.52 24.15 19.42
C SER A 356 -9.73 24.13 18.46
N GLN A 357 -10.79 23.37 18.74
CA GLN A 357 -12.06 23.60 18.05
C GLN A 357 -13.15 23.92 19.08
N GLU A 358 -13.79 25.07 18.94
CA GLU A 358 -15.12 25.30 19.51
C GLU A 358 -16.10 24.31 18.86
N GLY A 359 -16.84 23.55 19.68
CA GLY A 359 -17.76 22.51 19.22
C GLY A 359 -18.06 21.50 20.33
N SER A 360 -19.11 20.69 20.15
CA SER A 360 -19.44 19.61 21.07
C SER A 360 -18.49 18.42 20.89
N MET A 361 -18.37 17.52 21.88
CA MET A 361 -17.56 16.30 21.78
C MET A 361 -17.95 15.45 20.55
N LEU A 362 -19.23 15.43 20.20
CA LEU A 362 -19.74 14.74 19.02
C LEU A 362 -19.21 15.39 17.73
N ASP A 363 -19.12 16.72 17.66
CA ASP A 363 -18.58 17.44 16.50
C ASP A 363 -17.09 17.15 16.25
N TRP A 364 -16.33 16.82 17.30
CA TRP A 364 -14.91 16.47 17.16
C TRP A 364 -14.71 15.03 16.68
N GLY A 365 -15.58 14.09 17.11
CA GLY A 365 -15.56 12.73 16.59
C GLY A 365 -16.11 12.63 15.17
N ILE A 366 -17.15 13.40 14.86
CA ILE A 366 -17.83 13.47 13.56
C ILE A 366 -17.08 14.38 12.56
N GLY A 367 -16.23 15.29 13.04
CA GLY A 367 -15.54 16.35 12.27
C GLY A 367 -14.57 15.89 11.18
N SER A 368 -14.50 14.60 10.90
CA SER A 368 -13.97 14.06 9.65
C SER A 368 -15.01 13.06 9.15
N ILE A 369 -15.86 13.53 8.24
CA ILE A 369 -16.91 12.76 7.54
C ILE A 369 -16.31 11.51 6.85
N ALA A 370 -14.98 11.46 6.72
CA ALA A 370 -14.22 10.27 6.34
C ALA A 370 -14.42 9.04 7.24
N TYR A 371 -14.41 9.22 8.56
CA TYR A 371 -14.40 8.12 9.53
C TYR A 371 -15.82 7.62 9.85
N GLY A 372 -16.78 8.53 10.08
CA GLY A 372 -18.13 8.16 10.55
C GLY A 372 -18.92 7.20 9.66
N GLY A 373 -18.62 7.13 8.34
CA GLY A 373 -19.28 6.22 7.41
C GLY A 373 -18.63 4.83 7.27
N LEU A 374 -17.43 4.63 7.82
CA LEU A 374 -16.65 3.39 7.73
C LEU A 374 -16.49 2.69 9.08
N LEU A 375 -16.76 3.38 10.19
CA LEU A 375 -16.60 2.88 11.53
C LEU A 375 -17.85 2.16 12.03
N PHE A 376 -17.65 1.00 12.62
CA PHE A 376 -18.72 0.29 13.30
C PHE A 376 -19.09 0.96 14.63
N LEU A 377 -18.10 1.45 15.38
CA LEU A 377 -18.29 2.15 16.64
C LEU A 377 -17.16 3.17 16.90
N GLY A 378 -17.53 4.39 17.28
CA GLY A 378 -16.61 5.40 17.82
C GLY A 378 -16.78 5.49 19.33
N VAL A 379 -15.76 5.08 20.09
CA VAL A 379 -15.77 5.17 21.56
C VAL A 379 -15.02 6.42 21.98
N MET A 380 -15.70 7.33 22.68
CA MET A 380 -15.09 8.56 23.19
C MET A 380 -14.75 8.45 24.67
N LEU A 381 -13.46 8.66 25.01
CA LEU A 381 -13.00 8.75 26.39
C LEU A 381 -13.10 10.20 26.91
N GLY A 382 -14.05 10.42 27.82
CA GLY A 382 -14.18 11.63 28.63
C GLY A 382 -13.77 11.40 30.09
N LEU A 383 -13.59 12.48 30.87
CA LEU A 383 -13.18 12.48 32.29
C LEU A 383 -14.05 11.58 33.21
N TYR A 384 -15.25 11.16 32.78
CA TYR A 384 -16.15 10.31 33.55
C TYR A 384 -15.80 8.81 33.57
N PHE A 385 -14.98 8.32 32.64
CA PHE A 385 -14.58 6.89 32.58
C PHE A 385 -13.51 6.50 33.61
N LEU A 386 -12.87 7.48 34.25
CA LEU A 386 -11.84 7.27 35.30
C LEU A 386 -12.37 6.52 36.53
N ASN A 387 -13.70 6.47 36.74
CA ASN A 387 -14.32 5.77 37.86
C ASN A 387 -14.38 4.24 37.70
N LEU A 388 -13.98 3.70 36.54
CA LEU A 388 -13.84 2.25 36.32
C LEU A 388 -12.40 1.75 36.56
N ILE A 389 -11.46 2.65 36.86
CA ILE A 389 -10.05 2.29 37.06
C ILE A 389 -9.76 2.22 38.57
N PRO A 390 -9.31 1.07 39.10
CA PRO A 390 -8.90 0.98 40.49
C PRO A 390 -7.79 1.99 40.79
N PRO A 391 -7.93 2.85 41.82
CA PRO A 391 -6.91 3.84 42.18
C PRO A 391 -5.53 3.23 42.46
N SER A 392 -5.49 1.95 42.85
CA SER A 392 -4.26 1.20 43.12
C SER A 392 -3.37 0.96 41.90
N LEU A 393 -3.89 1.10 40.68
CA LEU A 393 -3.14 0.89 39.43
C LEU A 393 -2.69 2.21 38.76
N MET A 394 -3.12 3.36 39.28
CA MET A 394 -2.75 4.69 38.76
C MET A 394 -1.49 5.27 39.44
N ALA A 395 -0.91 4.57 40.41
CA ALA A 395 0.24 5.06 41.17
C ALA A 395 1.51 4.30 40.79
N THR A 396 2.26 4.84 39.81
CA THR A 396 3.67 5.27 39.98
C THR A 396 4.13 5.96 38.69
N PRO A 397 4.87 7.09 38.80
CA PRO A 397 5.38 7.86 37.65
C PRO A 397 6.45 7.10 36.85
#